data_AF-A0A964ER79-F1
#
_entry.id   AF-A0A964ER79-F1
#
_cell.length_a   1.000
_cell.length_b   1.000
_cell.length_c   1.000
_cell.angle_alpha   90.00
_cell.angle_beta   90.00
_cell.angle_gamma   90.00
#
_symmetry.space_group_name_H-M   'P 1'
#
loop_
_entity.id
_entity.type
_entity.pdbx_description
1 polymer ?
#
loop_
_entity_poly.entity_id
_entity_poly.type
_entity_poly.pdbx_seq_one_letter_code
_entity_poly.pdbx_strand_id
1 'polypeptide(L)'
;MTVRSRGPEPGAALRADASPLALMVRDPCTQRVLRALAGQLEALRTAAADGTPPPVLTLSQREIGDVRRQWEAEVLRGEHRLYSLGILLARELLGTRRLQLVARIVASPGQETGAPRLVIEETLTREELERFTDHSLAMRIARRYRYRRGHRRPFGKLVIRASFLEIRPLEAAVGALGVRVMTRVKVDEQIWNKVCDAFFDIDGVVQRDKILNRSSKYIKDVFGIKVLTADREASYRVLRRLETLEFRADDLEELSCSDAPAAMTLIETKDYLALPPEQKKQTGWEALKNVYGWYGHVFELQIQTEANYYLEASDLSDTSHRTFEMQRSALREALDARVPHYREFRDVLKVLFRPDRGTSSPNLPPWLVVVP
;
A
#
# COMPACT_ATOMS: atom_id res chain seq x y z
N MET A 1 27.52 5.10 24.19
CA MET A 1 26.59 6.18 24.52
C MET A 1 25.19 5.71 24.15
N THR A 2 24.34 5.55 25.16
CA THR A 2 23.18 4.65 25.17
C THR A 2 21.99 5.24 24.42
N VAL A 3 21.47 4.53 23.42
CA VAL A 3 20.24 4.89 22.69
C VAL A 3 19.06 4.82 23.66
N ARG A 4 18.54 5.98 24.08
CA ARG A 4 17.36 6.08 24.93
C ARG A 4 16.11 6.10 24.04
N SER A 5 15.37 4.99 24.01
CA SER A 5 13.96 4.99 23.60
C SER A 5 13.12 5.51 24.77
N ARG A 6 12.69 6.78 24.72
CA ARG A 6 11.62 7.30 25.58
C ARG A 6 10.69 8.19 24.75
N GLY A 7 9.60 7.60 24.30
CA GLY A 7 8.34 8.27 23.95
C GLY A 7 7.21 7.59 24.75
N PRO A 8 6.12 8.31 25.09
CA PRO A 8 5.04 7.77 25.92
C PRO A 8 4.29 6.67 25.15
N GLU A 9 3.83 5.62 25.83
CA GLU A 9 3.04 4.56 25.20
C GLU A 9 1.65 5.06 24.75
N PRO A 10 1.32 4.99 23.45
CA PRO A 10 -0.06 4.85 22.98
C PRO A 10 -0.20 3.38 22.54
N GLY A 11 0.05 2.44 23.46
CA GLY A 11 0.29 1.02 23.15
C GLY A 11 -0.78 0.05 23.65
N ALA A 12 -1.78 0.50 24.41
CA ALA A 12 -2.64 -0.40 25.19
C ALA A 12 -3.75 -1.13 24.39
N ALA A 13 -3.81 -1.03 23.05
CA ALA A 13 -4.89 -1.63 22.26
C ALA A 13 -4.47 -2.63 21.15
N LEU A 14 -3.18 -3.01 21.05
CA LEU A 14 -2.73 -3.96 20.03
C LEU A 14 -2.36 -5.31 20.65
N ARG A 15 -3.39 -6.14 20.89
CA ARG A 15 -3.24 -7.51 21.40
C ARG A 15 -2.46 -8.41 20.43
N ALA A 16 -1.77 -9.41 20.99
CA ALA A 16 -0.97 -10.39 20.25
C ALA A 16 -1.78 -11.22 19.23
N ASP A 17 -3.10 -11.36 19.41
CA ASP A 17 -4.02 -12.16 18.58
C ASP A 17 -4.68 -11.40 17.40
N ALA A 18 -4.19 -10.21 17.07
CA ALA A 18 -4.79 -9.38 16.04
C ALA A 18 -4.29 -9.79 14.62
N SER A 19 -5.25 -9.93 13.68
CA SER A 19 -5.01 -10.19 12.25
C SER A 19 -3.93 -9.30 11.63
N PRO A 20 -3.19 -9.76 10.60
CA PRO A 20 -2.24 -8.93 9.84
C PRO A 20 -2.85 -7.62 9.29
N LEU A 21 -4.18 -7.59 9.12
CA LEU A 21 -4.95 -6.43 8.65
C LEU A 21 -5.61 -5.62 9.77
N ALA A 22 -5.38 -5.91 11.05
CA ALA A 22 -6.07 -5.27 12.17
C ALA A 22 -5.90 -3.73 12.23
N LEU A 23 -4.83 -3.19 11.66
CA LEU A 23 -4.60 -1.75 11.55
C LEU A 23 -5.36 -1.08 10.40
N MET A 24 -5.80 -1.86 9.41
CA MET A 24 -6.41 -1.39 8.18
C MET A 24 -7.91 -1.66 8.16
N VAL A 25 -8.32 -2.85 8.58
CA VAL A 25 -9.69 -3.32 8.56
C VAL A 25 -10.15 -3.55 9.98
N ARG A 26 -11.13 -2.77 10.44
CA ARG A 26 -11.71 -2.91 11.78
C ARG A 26 -13.05 -3.66 11.76
N ASP A 27 -13.55 -4.03 10.59
CA ASP A 27 -14.84 -4.67 10.48
C ASP A 27 -14.81 -6.07 11.12
N PRO A 28 -15.82 -6.44 11.92
CA PRO A 28 -15.83 -7.73 12.60
C PRO A 28 -15.92 -8.94 11.67
N CYS A 29 -16.48 -8.78 10.45
CA CYS A 29 -16.75 -9.89 9.54
C CYS A 29 -15.45 -10.39 8.89
N THR A 30 -14.71 -9.50 8.24
CA THR A 30 -13.37 -9.74 7.70
C THR A 30 -12.42 -10.22 8.79
N GLN A 31 -12.46 -9.62 9.97
CA GLN A 31 -11.63 -10.06 11.10
C GLN A 31 -11.98 -11.48 11.59
N ARG A 32 -13.25 -11.89 11.50
CA ARG A 32 -13.68 -13.27 11.80
C ARG A 32 -13.17 -14.24 10.74
N VAL A 33 -13.34 -13.92 9.45
CA VAL A 33 -12.89 -14.79 8.34
C VAL A 33 -11.36 -14.94 8.33
N LEU A 34 -10.61 -13.85 8.54
CA LEU A 34 -9.15 -13.92 8.62
C LEU A 34 -8.66 -14.76 9.81
N ARG A 35 -9.35 -14.69 10.96
CA ARG A 35 -9.05 -15.56 12.11
C ARG A 35 -9.40 -17.02 11.83
N ALA A 36 -10.50 -17.29 11.15
CA ALA A 36 -10.87 -18.65 10.74
C ALA A 36 -9.82 -19.25 9.78
N LEU A 37 -9.31 -18.46 8.83
CA LEU A 37 -8.21 -18.88 7.95
C LEU A 37 -6.91 -19.14 8.72
N ALA A 38 -6.53 -18.27 9.64
CA ALA A 38 -5.33 -18.47 10.47
C ALA A 38 -5.45 -19.76 11.31
N GLY A 39 -6.61 -19.99 11.94
CA GLY A 39 -6.90 -21.22 12.68
C GLY A 39 -6.87 -22.46 11.78
N GLN A 40 -7.39 -22.35 10.55
CA GLN A 40 -7.36 -23.44 9.58
C GLN A 40 -5.94 -23.79 9.15
N LEU A 41 -5.03 -22.82 9.04
CA LEU A 41 -3.62 -23.09 8.72
C LEU A 41 -2.96 -23.94 9.82
N GLU A 42 -3.18 -23.59 11.08
CA GLU A 42 -2.68 -24.37 12.21
C GLU A 42 -3.30 -25.78 12.24
N ALA A 43 -4.61 -25.89 11.98
CA ALA A 43 -5.29 -27.17 11.95
C ALA A 43 -4.78 -28.09 10.81
N LEU A 44 -4.46 -27.52 9.64
CA LEU A 44 -3.81 -28.25 8.53
C LEU A 44 -2.39 -28.71 8.89
N ARG A 45 -1.61 -27.86 9.57
CA ARG A 45 -0.26 -28.22 10.05
C ARG A 45 -0.32 -29.38 11.04
N THR A 46 -1.24 -29.34 12.00
CA THR A 46 -1.46 -30.42 12.96
C THR A 46 -1.89 -31.70 12.26
N ALA A 47 -2.86 -31.65 11.34
CA ALA A 47 -3.33 -32.83 10.62
C ALA A 47 -2.21 -33.49 9.81
N ALA A 48 -1.36 -32.69 9.15
CA ALA A 48 -0.20 -33.19 8.43
C ALA A 48 0.85 -33.85 9.36
N ALA A 49 1.09 -33.28 10.55
CA ALA A 49 2.00 -33.84 11.53
C ALA A 49 1.48 -35.17 12.13
N ASP A 50 0.17 -35.25 12.36
CA ASP A 50 -0.49 -36.42 12.95
C ASP A 50 -0.87 -37.49 11.90
N GLY A 51 -0.69 -37.21 10.61
CA GLY A 51 -1.08 -38.10 9.51
C GLY A 51 -2.60 -38.28 9.39
N THR A 52 -3.38 -37.31 9.84
CA THR A 52 -4.84 -37.35 9.82
C THR A 52 -5.43 -36.57 8.62
N PRO A 53 -6.67 -36.86 8.21
CA PRO A 53 -7.33 -36.10 7.15
C PRO A 53 -7.40 -34.60 7.48
N PRO A 54 -7.17 -33.71 6.51
CA PRO A 54 -7.23 -32.27 6.76
C PRO A 54 -8.65 -31.86 7.19
N PRO A 55 -8.78 -31.03 8.24
CA PRO A 55 -10.08 -30.50 8.64
C PRO A 55 -10.66 -29.61 7.54
N VAL A 56 -11.98 -29.53 7.47
CA VAL A 56 -12.69 -28.70 6.49
C VAL A 56 -13.16 -27.40 7.12
N LEU A 57 -12.80 -26.28 6.52
CA LEU A 57 -13.35 -24.96 6.81
C LEU A 57 -14.61 -24.74 5.95
N THR A 58 -15.71 -24.34 6.58
CA THR A 58 -16.95 -23.97 5.88
C THR A 58 -17.18 -22.47 5.97
N LEU A 59 -17.42 -21.82 4.83
CA LEU A 59 -17.83 -20.41 4.73
C LEU A 59 -19.15 -20.30 3.96
N SER A 60 -20.02 -19.37 4.34
CA SER A 60 -21.23 -19.10 3.54
C SER A 60 -20.97 -18.11 2.40
N GLN A 61 -21.71 -18.20 1.29
CA GLN A 61 -21.67 -17.20 0.21
C GLN A 61 -22.01 -15.81 0.74
N ARG A 62 -22.95 -15.74 1.69
CA ARG A 62 -23.29 -14.50 2.38
C ARG A 62 -22.08 -13.88 3.08
N GLU A 63 -21.31 -14.66 3.85
CA GLU A 63 -20.11 -14.15 4.52
C GLU A 63 -19.06 -13.66 3.53
N ILE A 64 -18.83 -14.38 2.44
CA ILE A 64 -17.91 -13.95 1.37
C ILE A 64 -18.41 -12.63 0.76
N GLY A 65 -19.70 -12.52 0.47
CA GLY A 65 -20.31 -11.30 -0.05
C GLY A 65 -20.18 -10.12 0.91
N ASP A 66 -20.38 -10.35 2.21
CA ASP A 66 -20.24 -9.34 3.27
C ASP A 66 -18.79 -8.85 3.38
N VAL A 67 -17.82 -9.77 3.37
CA VAL A 67 -16.39 -9.45 3.38
C VAL A 67 -15.99 -8.60 2.17
N ARG A 68 -16.40 -8.99 0.95
CA ARG A 68 -16.10 -8.22 -0.27
C ARG A 68 -16.62 -6.79 -0.19
N ARG A 69 -17.89 -6.60 0.20
CA ARG A 69 -18.50 -5.26 0.29
C ARG A 69 -17.85 -4.42 1.38
N GLN A 70 -17.54 -5.01 2.53
CA GLN A 70 -16.90 -4.29 3.64
C GLN A 70 -15.46 -3.91 3.28
N TRP A 71 -14.71 -4.81 2.64
CA TRP A 71 -13.38 -4.50 2.12
C TRP A 71 -13.38 -3.32 1.16
N GLU A 72 -14.24 -3.34 0.13
CA GLU A 72 -14.34 -2.26 -0.86
C GLU A 72 -14.69 -0.92 -0.18
N ALA A 73 -15.61 -0.93 0.77
CA ALA A 73 -15.99 0.26 1.52
C ALA A 73 -14.85 0.81 2.41
N GLU A 74 -14.10 -0.06 3.09
CA GLU A 74 -12.97 0.34 3.93
C GLU A 74 -11.77 0.83 3.09
N VAL A 75 -11.51 0.21 1.94
CA VAL A 75 -10.50 0.70 0.99
C VAL A 75 -10.87 2.08 0.49
N LEU A 76 -12.10 2.27 -0.01
CA LEU A 76 -12.57 3.57 -0.50
C LEU A 76 -12.49 4.65 0.59
N ARG A 77 -12.94 4.34 1.81
CA ARG A 77 -12.83 5.27 2.94
C ARG A 77 -11.38 5.60 3.27
N GLY A 78 -10.50 4.61 3.25
CA GLY A 78 -9.07 4.80 3.46
C GLY A 78 -8.42 5.64 2.36
N GLU A 79 -8.82 5.49 1.11
CA GLU A 79 -8.38 6.33 -0.02
C GLU A 79 -8.84 7.79 0.15
N HIS A 80 -10.09 8.04 0.51
CA HIS A 80 -10.57 9.41 0.76
C HIS A 80 -9.79 10.10 1.89
N ARG A 81 -9.49 9.35 2.96
CA ARG A 81 -8.68 9.85 4.07
C ARG A 81 -7.21 10.04 3.68
N LEU A 82 -6.68 9.17 2.82
CA LEU A 82 -5.34 9.33 2.21
C LEU A 82 -5.26 10.63 1.41
N TYR A 83 -6.25 10.92 0.57
CA TYR A 83 -6.26 12.14 -0.24
C TYR A 83 -6.40 13.39 0.63
N SER A 84 -7.29 13.36 1.63
CA SER A 84 -7.46 14.46 2.58
C SER A 84 -6.16 14.73 3.34
N LEU A 85 -5.54 13.68 3.89
CA LEU A 85 -4.25 13.80 4.58
C LEU A 85 -3.14 14.29 3.64
N GLY A 86 -3.09 13.78 2.41
CA GLY A 86 -2.15 14.22 1.39
C GLY A 86 -2.28 15.71 1.09
N ILE A 87 -3.51 16.23 0.98
CA ILE A 87 -3.77 17.66 0.75
C ILE A 87 -3.38 18.49 1.97
N LEU A 88 -3.73 18.06 3.19
CA LEU A 88 -3.32 18.74 4.43
C LEU A 88 -1.79 18.84 4.53
N LEU A 89 -1.08 17.74 4.31
CA LEU A 89 0.37 17.71 4.31
C LEU A 89 0.95 18.56 3.17
N ALA A 90 0.34 18.58 2.00
CA ALA A 90 0.78 19.44 0.90
C ALA A 90 0.65 20.92 1.26
N ARG A 91 -0.46 21.35 1.88
CA ARG A 91 -0.63 22.75 2.33
C ARG A 91 0.47 23.17 3.29
N GLU A 92 0.76 22.31 4.25
CA GLU A 92 1.75 22.56 5.30
C GLU A 92 3.19 22.50 4.80
N LEU A 93 3.54 21.47 4.03
CA LEU A 93 4.92 21.22 3.63
C LEU A 93 5.34 21.99 2.39
N LEU A 94 4.40 22.30 1.49
CA LEU A 94 4.66 23.10 0.30
C LEU A 94 4.42 24.60 0.55
N GLY A 95 3.87 24.96 1.72
CA GLY A 95 3.67 26.34 2.15
C GLY A 95 2.60 27.11 1.37
N THR A 96 1.72 26.43 0.65
CA THR A 96 0.67 27.08 -0.17
C THR A 96 -0.63 26.28 -0.20
N ARG A 97 -1.76 27.00 -0.24
CA ARG A 97 -3.08 26.41 -0.48
C ARG A 97 -3.41 26.24 -1.96
N ARG A 98 -2.65 26.90 -2.84
CA ARG A 98 -2.85 26.85 -4.30
C ARG A 98 -2.19 25.59 -4.85
N LEU A 99 -2.96 24.51 -4.81
CA LEU A 99 -2.50 23.18 -5.18
C LEU A 99 -3.20 22.70 -6.46
N GLN A 100 -2.45 21.98 -7.29
CA GLN A 100 -2.99 21.22 -8.42
C GLN A 100 -2.94 19.74 -8.11
N LEU A 101 -4.06 19.06 -8.33
CA LEU A 101 -4.19 17.62 -8.20
C LEU A 101 -3.98 17.00 -9.57
N VAL A 102 -3.02 16.10 -9.71
CA VAL A 102 -2.66 15.46 -10.99
C VAL A 102 -2.64 13.95 -10.82
N ALA A 103 -3.54 13.25 -11.52
CA ALA A 103 -3.42 11.81 -11.68
C ALA A 103 -2.24 11.51 -12.62
N ARG A 104 -1.25 10.78 -12.12
CA ARG A 104 -0.13 10.27 -12.91
C ARG A 104 -0.27 8.75 -13.06
N ILE A 105 -0.55 8.30 -14.28
CA ILE A 105 -0.83 6.90 -14.60
C ILE A 105 0.29 6.36 -15.47
N VAL A 106 0.96 5.31 -14.96
CA VAL A 106 1.92 4.54 -15.74
C VAL A 106 1.17 3.40 -16.43
N ALA A 107 1.20 3.37 -17.75
CA ALA A 107 0.51 2.37 -18.55
C ALA A 107 1.41 1.76 -19.63
N SER A 108 1.06 0.58 -20.13
CA SER A 108 1.77 -0.11 -21.20
C SER A 108 0.81 -0.76 -22.20
N PRO A 109 1.23 -1.00 -23.46
CA PRO A 109 0.37 -1.61 -24.47
C PRO A 109 0.15 -3.12 -24.30
N GLY A 110 0.66 -3.72 -23.21
CA GLY A 110 0.54 -5.14 -22.91
C GLY A 110 1.13 -5.48 -21.54
N GLN A 111 0.91 -6.72 -21.11
CA GLN A 111 1.39 -7.29 -19.84
C GLN A 111 2.87 -7.78 -19.91
N GLU A 112 3.42 -7.90 -21.11
CA GLU A 112 4.76 -8.43 -21.38
C GLU A 112 5.90 -7.62 -20.75
N THR A 113 6.92 -8.34 -20.29
CA THR A 113 8.20 -7.79 -19.83
C THR A 113 8.90 -7.07 -20.98
N GLY A 114 9.27 -5.80 -20.79
CA GLY A 114 9.92 -4.97 -21.82
C GLY A 114 8.96 -4.16 -22.71
N ALA A 115 7.64 -4.23 -22.47
CA ALA A 115 6.71 -3.31 -23.13
C ALA A 115 7.03 -1.85 -22.74
N PRO A 116 7.00 -0.90 -23.69
CA PRO A 116 7.26 0.50 -23.41
C PRO A 116 6.25 1.02 -22.38
N ARG A 117 6.75 1.79 -21.41
CA ARG A 117 5.94 2.45 -20.39
C ARG A 117 5.64 3.87 -20.84
N LEU A 118 4.37 4.25 -20.72
CA LEU A 118 3.85 5.58 -21.02
C LEU A 118 3.36 6.17 -19.71
N VAL A 119 3.54 7.48 -19.57
CA VAL A 119 2.96 8.24 -18.46
C VAL A 119 1.87 9.13 -19.00
N ILE A 120 0.67 9.00 -18.43
CA ILE A 120 -0.47 9.87 -18.68
C ILE A 120 -0.63 10.77 -17.45
N GLU A 121 -0.71 12.08 -17.66
CA GLU A 121 -1.00 13.05 -16.61
C GLU A 121 -2.32 13.75 -16.90
N GLU A 122 -3.22 13.77 -15.93
CA GLU A 122 -4.51 14.44 -16.04
C GLU A 122 -4.77 15.24 -14.76
N THR A 123 -5.20 16.49 -14.91
CA THR A 123 -5.61 17.30 -13.75
C THR A 123 -6.96 16.79 -13.24
N LEU A 124 -7.09 16.74 -11.92
CA LEU A 124 -8.28 16.26 -11.23
C LEU A 124 -8.89 17.37 -10.37
N THR A 125 -10.19 17.27 -10.20
CA THR A 125 -10.92 17.98 -9.16
C THR A 125 -11.00 17.14 -7.89
N ARG A 126 -11.28 17.79 -6.76
CA ARG A 126 -11.52 17.08 -5.50
C ARG A 126 -12.77 16.19 -5.56
N GLU A 127 -13.81 16.66 -6.23
CA GLU A 127 -15.05 15.89 -6.40
C GLU A 127 -14.80 14.56 -7.13
N GLU A 128 -13.87 14.51 -8.08
CA GLU A 128 -13.49 13.27 -8.74
C GLU A 128 -12.78 12.28 -7.80
N LEU A 129 -11.94 12.78 -6.88
CA LEU A 129 -11.26 11.96 -5.87
C LEU A 129 -12.22 11.37 -4.83
N GLU A 130 -13.34 12.05 -4.56
CA GLU A 130 -14.36 11.60 -3.59
C GLU A 130 -15.36 10.61 -4.21
N ARG A 131 -15.39 10.49 -5.54
CA ARG A 131 -16.35 9.64 -6.26
C ARG A 131 -15.79 8.30 -6.72
N PHE A 132 -14.48 8.22 -6.93
CA PHE A 132 -13.86 7.04 -7.54
C PHE A 132 -12.64 6.58 -6.75
N THR A 133 -12.45 5.26 -6.66
CA THR A 133 -11.18 4.73 -6.20
C THR A 133 -10.03 5.08 -7.15
N ASP A 134 -8.80 5.12 -6.65
CA ASP A 134 -7.57 5.36 -7.43
C ASP A 134 -7.52 4.48 -8.68
N HIS A 135 -7.80 3.18 -8.51
CA HIS A 135 -7.84 2.22 -9.59
C HIS A 135 -8.95 2.53 -10.62
N SER A 136 -10.15 2.86 -10.15
CA SER A 136 -11.29 3.17 -11.02
C SER A 136 -11.04 4.44 -11.83
N LEU A 137 -10.47 5.47 -11.19
CA LEU A 137 -10.09 6.72 -11.82
C LEU A 137 -9.02 6.50 -12.88
N ALA A 138 -7.97 5.74 -12.54
CA ALA A 138 -6.91 5.39 -13.48
C ALA A 138 -7.47 4.62 -14.70
N MET A 139 -8.39 3.66 -14.47
CA MET A 139 -9.07 2.91 -15.54
C MET A 139 -9.90 3.82 -16.44
N ARG A 140 -10.64 4.77 -15.88
CA ARG A 140 -11.42 5.76 -16.66
C ARG A 140 -10.51 6.62 -17.52
N ILE A 141 -9.42 7.13 -16.95
CA ILE A 141 -8.45 7.96 -17.66
C ILE A 141 -7.80 7.15 -18.78
N ALA A 142 -7.22 5.98 -18.49
CA ALA A 142 -6.53 5.14 -19.47
C ALA A 142 -7.45 4.71 -20.64
N ARG A 143 -8.76 4.53 -20.40
CA ARG A 143 -9.74 4.20 -21.45
C ARG A 143 -9.90 5.30 -22.51
N ARG A 144 -9.49 6.54 -22.25
CA ARG A 144 -9.49 7.64 -23.23
C ARG A 144 -8.31 7.57 -24.19
N TYR A 145 -7.28 6.79 -23.88
CA TYR A 145 -6.07 6.68 -24.68
C TYR A 145 -6.00 5.35 -25.41
N ARG A 146 -5.38 5.40 -26.59
CA ARG A 146 -5.06 4.21 -27.38
C ARG A 146 -3.62 4.32 -27.85
N TYR A 147 -2.98 3.17 -28.02
CA TYR A 147 -1.59 3.12 -28.44
C TYR A 147 -1.40 2.18 -29.62
N ARG A 148 -0.54 2.57 -30.56
CA ARG A 148 -0.10 1.70 -31.67
C ARG A 148 1.44 1.67 -31.69
N ARG A 149 2.03 0.46 -31.77
CA ARG A 149 3.49 0.26 -31.88
C ARG A 149 4.06 0.71 -33.23
N GLY A 150 3.20 1.01 -34.21
CA GLY A 150 3.61 1.48 -35.54
C GLY A 150 2.40 1.80 -36.40
N HIS A 151 2.61 2.53 -37.49
CA HIS A 151 1.54 3.03 -38.35
C HIS A 151 0.63 1.94 -38.95
N ARG A 152 1.16 0.73 -39.19
CA ARG A 152 0.42 -0.39 -39.79
C ARG A 152 -0.33 -1.28 -38.78
N ARG A 153 -0.18 -1.04 -37.47
CA ARG A 153 -0.82 -1.85 -36.42
C ARG A 153 -2.10 -1.15 -35.92
N PRO A 154 -3.15 -1.91 -35.57
CA PRO A 154 -4.34 -1.31 -34.97
C PRO A 154 -4.00 -0.68 -33.61
N PHE A 155 -4.81 0.30 -33.24
CA PHE A 155 -4.77 0.90 -31.91
C PHE A 155 -5.21 -0.11 -30.85
N GLY A 156 -4.33 -0.38 -29.89
CA GLY A 156 -4.57 -1.24 -28.73
C GLY A 156 -5.03 -0.46 -27.51
N LYS A 157 -5.63 -1.19 -26.56
CA LYS A 157 -5.92 -0.68 -25.22
C LYS A 157 -4.63 -0.61 -24.40
N LEU A 158 -4.57 0.34 -23.48
CA LEU A 158 -3.52 0.43 -22.49
C LEU A 158 -3.87 -0.40 -21.25
N VAL A 159 -2.86 -1.04 -20.69
CA VAL A 159 -2.90 -1.76 -19.42
C VAL A 159 -2.23 -0.88 -18.37
N ILE A 160 -2.92 -0.63 -17.26
CA ILE A 160 -2.40 0.18 -16.17
C ILE A 160 -1.39 -0.64 -15.38
N ARG A 161 -0.26 -0.02 -15.05
CA ARG A 161 0.81 -0.59 -14.24
C ARG A 161 0.89 0.05 -12.86
N ALA A 162 0.69 1.36 -12.78
CA ALA A 162 0.63 2.10 -11.54
C ALA A 162 -0.18 3.38 -11.71
N SER A 163 -0.71 3.88 -10.60
CA SER A 163 -1.39 5.17 -10.50
C SER A 163 -0.94 5.85 -9.22
N PHE A 164 -0.82 7.18 -9.32
CA PHE A 164 -0.44 8.05 -8.23
C PHE A 164 -1.25 9.33 -8.34
N LEU A 165 -1.60 9.92 -7.20
CA LEU A 165 -2.03 11.32 -7.16
C LEU A 165 -0.81 12.16 -6.82
N GLU A 166 -0.42 13.07 -7.70
CA GLU A 166 0.54 14.13 -7.38
C GLU A 166 -0.20 15.38 -6.97
N ILE A 167 0.24 15.99 -5.86
CA ILE A 167 -0.24 17.26 -5.35
C ILE A 167 0.90 18.25 -5.54
N ARG A 168 0.74 19.14 -6.52
CA ARG A 168 1.76 20.09 -6.98
C ARG A 168 1.41 21.49 -6.48
N PRO A 169 2.38 22.27 -5.99
CA PRO A 169 2.13 23.68 -5.73
C PRO A 169 2.03 24.41 -7.06
N LEU A 170 1.01 25.26 -7.24
CA LEU A 170 0.91 26.13 -8.42
C LEU A 170 1.89 27.30 -8.35
N GLU A 171 2.37 27.62 -7.16
CA GLU A 171 3.29 28.71 -6.88
C GLU A 171 4.31 28.26 -5.83
N ALA A 172 5.57 28.61 -6.03
CA ALA A 172 6.61 28.33 -5.04
C ALA A 172 6.39 29.22 -3.80
N ALA A 173 6.32 28.62 -2.63
CA ALA A 173 6.28 29.34 -1.37
C ALA A 173 7.69 29.49 -0.79
N VAL A 174 8.02 30.69 -0.31
CA VAL A 174 9.25 30.91 0.45
C VAL A 174 9.18 30.09 1.74
N GLY A 175 10.21 29.27 1.99
CA GLY A 175 10.26 28.42 3.18
C GLY A 175 9.54 27.07 3.04
N ALA A 176 9.07 26.69 1.85
CA ALA A 176 8.55 25.35 1.59
C ALA A 176 9.58 24.28 2.00
N LEU A 177 9.12 23.29 2.77
CA LEU A 177 9.96 22.19 3.25
C LEU A 177 10.02 21.02 2.25
N GLY A 178 8.95 20.85 1.49
CA GLY A 178 8.85 19.88 0.40
C GLY A 178 8.67 20.57 -0.95
N VAL A 179 8.89 19.82 -2.02
CA VAL A 179 8.66 20.28 -3.40
C VAL A 179 7.41 19.66 -4.00
N ARG A 180 7.05 18.44 -3.60
CA ARG A 180 5.84 17.73 -4.03
C ARG A 180 5.36 16.78 -2.95
N VAL A 181 4.06 16.54 -2.93
CA VAL A 181 3.45 15.44 -2.19
C VAL A 181 2.78 14.50 -3.18
N MET A 182 2.95 13.20 -3.00
CA MET A 182 2.33 12.19 -3.83
C MET A 182 1.62 11.17 -2.96
N THR A 183 0.53 10.60 -3.43
CA THR A 183 -0.11 9.45 -2.77
C THR A 183 0.01 8.20 -3.64
N ARG A 184 -0.04 7.05 -2.98
CA ARG A 184 -0.01 5.73 -3.59
C ARG A 184 -0.93 4.81 -2.82
N VAL A 185 -1.78 4.09 -3.54
CA VAL A 185 -2.55 2.98 -2.98
C VAL A 185 -1.94 1.67 -3.44
N LYS A 186 -1.76 0.73 -2.52
CA LYS A 186 -1.33 -0.62 -2.86
C LYS A 186 -2.49 -1.40 -3.49
N VAL A 187 -2.22 -2.06 -4.60
CA VAL A 187 -3.23 -2.92 -5.24
C VAL A 187 -3.54 -4.15 -4.38
N ASP A 188 -4.82 -4.56 -4.39
CA ASP A 188 -5.35 -5.71 -3.64
C ASP A 188 -4.44 -6.94 -3.65
N GLU A 189 -3.98 -7.35 -4.83
CA GLU A 189 -3.11 -8.53 -4.98
C GLU A 189 -1.80 -8.41 -4.18
N GLN A 190 -1.22 -7.20 -4.08
CA GLN A 190 -0.04 -6.99 -3.24
C GLN A 190 -0.37 -7.00 -1.75
N ILE A 191 -1.60 -6.64 -1.36
CA ILE A 191 -2.07 -6.74 0.02
C ILE A 191 -2.26 -8.20 0.41
N TRP A 192 -2.93 -9.01 -0.44
CA TRP A 192 -3.16 -10.44 -0.17
C TRP A 192 -1.87 -11.24 -0.09
N ASN A 193 -0.93 -10.93 -0.97
CA ASN A 193 0.40 -11.51 -0.90
C ASN A 193 1.10 -11.23 0.43
N LYS A 194 0.85 -10.08 1.05
CA LYS A 194 1.39 -9.74 2.37
C LYS A 194 0.63 -10.40 3.51
N VAL A 195 -0.70 -10.53 3.40
CA VAL A 195 -1.50 -11.28 4.37
C VAL A 195 -1.05 -12.74 4.40
N CYS A 196 -0.88 -13.34 3.22
CA CYS A 196 -0.36 -14.71 3.11
C CYS A 196 1.05 -14.82 3.69
N ASP A 197 1.97 -13.90 3.38
CA ASP A 197 3.30 -13.89 4.00
C ASP A 197 3.26 -13.85 5.53
N ALA A 198 2.33 -13.08 6.09
CA ALA A 198 2.17 -12.96 7.52
C ALA A 198 1.59 -14.24 8.14
N PHE A 199 0.64 -14.92 7.47
CA PHE A 199 0.15 -16.23 7.94
C PHE A 199 1.24 -17.29 7.98
N PHE A 200 2.19 -17.24 7.05
CA PHE A 200 3.27 -18.22 6.94
C PHE A 200 4.59 -17.75 7.57
N ASP A 201 4.60 -16.60 8.27
CA ASP A 201 5.79 -15.99 8.87
C ASP A 201 7.01 -15.90 7.91
N ILE A 202 6.76 -15.65 6.63
CA ILE A 202 7.80 -15.61 5.58
C ILE A 202 8.83 -14.51 5.87
N ASP A 203 8.39 -13.40 6.49
CA ASP A 203 9.28 -12.31 6.87
C ASP A 203 10.34 -12.72 7.90
N GLY A 204 10.09 -13.77 8.71
CA GLY A 204 11.09 -14.36 9.62
C GLY A 204 12.20 -15.14 8.89
N VAL A 205 11.92 -15.59 7.66
CA VAL A 205 12.84 -16.33 6.79
C VAL A 205 13.66 -15.38 5.90
N VAL A 206 13.07 -14.27 5.46
CA VAL A 206 13.68 -13.28 4.56
C VAL A 206 14.35 -12.14 5.38
N GLN A 207 15.36 -12.48 6.19
CA GLN A 207 15.97 -11.55 7.16
C GLN A 207 16.88 -10.46 6.59
N ARG A 208 17.15 -10.41 5.27
CA ARG A 208 18.36 -9.74 4.78
C ARG A 208 18.31 -8.20 4.68
N ASP A 209 17.14 -7.55 4.58
CA ASP A 209 17.10 -6.12 4.19
C ASP A 209 16.12 -5.22 4.99
N LYS A 210 15.55 -5.72 6.10
CA LYS A 210 14.52 -4.98 6.85
C LYS A 210 15.01 -4.62 8.24
N ILE A 211 14.93 -3.34 8.60
CA ILE A 211 14.93 -2.91 10.01
C ILE A 211 13.63 -3.46 10.63
N LEU A 212 13.75 -4.49 11.46
CA LEU A 212 12.63 -5.18 12.09
C LEU A 212 12.25 -4.50 13.40
N ASN A 213 10.95 -4.21 13.56
CA ASN A 213 10.35 -3.71 14.80
C ASN A 213 9.24 -4.67 15.28
N ARG A 214 8.82 -4.59 16.55
CA ARG A 214 7.75 -5.43 17.14
C ARG A 214 6.42 -5.38 16.37
N SER A 215 6.14 -4.26 15.68
CA SER A 215 4.90 -4.06 14.92
C SER A 215 5.01 -4.54 13.45
N SER A 216 6.08 -5.24 13.05
CA SER A 216 6.33 -5.63 11.65
C SER A 216 5.32 -6.63 11.09
N LYS A 217 4.56 -7.32 11.96
CA LYS A 217 3.54 -8.30 11.57
C LYS A 217 2.31 -7.68 10.89
N TYR A 218 2.09 -6.38 11.04
CA TYR A 218 0.94 -5.69 10.47
C TYR A 218 1.27 -5.06 9.12
N ILE A 219 0.31 -5.12 8.20
CA ILE A 219 0.39 -4.42 6.91
C ILE A 219 0.04 -2.94 7.15
N LYS A 220 1.00 -2.04 6.90
CA LYS A 220 0.88 -0.60 7.16
C LYS A 220 1.07 0.28 5.92
N ASP A 221 1.44 -0.34 4.79
CA ASP A 221 1.80 0.34 3.54
C ASP A 221 0.75 0.11 2.45
N VAL A 222 -0.53 0.09 2.86
CA VAL A 222 -1.65 0.10 1.90
C VAL A 222 -1.89 1.51 1.38
N PHE A 223 -1.95 2.48 2.28
CA PHE A 223 -2.06 3.89 1.95
C PHE A 223 -0.70 4.56 2.18
N GLY A 224 -0.08 5.02 1.10
CA GLY A 224 1.25 5.60 1.11
C GLY A 224 1.22 7.07 0.69
N ILE A 225 1.99 7.90 1.39
CA ILE A 225 2.28 9.29 1.05
C ILE A 225 3.80 9.40 0.83
N LYS A 226 4.19 10.01 -0.28
CA LYS A 226 5.58 10.39 -0.54
C LYS A 226 5.71 11.91 -0.47
N VAL A 227 6.64 12.40 0.32
CA VAL A 227 7.05 13.79 0.33
C VAL A 227 8.41 13.88 -0.35
N LEU A 228 8.47 14.66 -1.43
CA LEU A 228 9.72 14.95 -2.11
C LEU A 228 10.34 16.21 -1.52
N THR A 229 11.66 16.18 -1.32
CA THR A 229 12.44 17.29 -0.79
C THR A 229 13.63 17.60 -1.71
N ALA A 230 14.17 18.81 -1.61
CA ALA A 230 15.33 19.20 -2.41
C ALA A 230 16.57 18.37 -2.07
N ASP A 231 16.81 18.16 -0.77
CA ASP A 231 18.00 17.50 -0.25
C ASP A 231 17.73 16.75 1.07
N ARG A 232 18.78 16.11 1.58
CA ARG A 232 18.74 15.33 2.81
C ARG A 232 18.41 16.18 4.04
N GLU A 233 18.90 17.40 4.13
CA GLU A 233 18.64 18.28 5.28
C GLU A 233 17.17 18.68 5.32
N ALA A 234 16.60 19.03 4.16
CA ALA A 234 15.19 19.29 3.98
C ALA A 234 14.34 18.08 4.40
N SER A 235 14.76 16.85 4.09
CA SER A 235 14.08 15.63 4.57
C SER A 235 13.97 15.56 6.10
N TYR A 236 15.04 15.90 6.83
CA TYR A 236 14.99 15.96 8.29
C TYR A 236 14.19 17.16 8.83
N ARG A 237 14.16 18.29 8.12
CA ARG A 237 13.27 19.42 8.46
C ARG A 237 11.80 19.02 8.34
N VAL A 238 11.43 18.31 7.27
CA VAL A 238 10.08 17.73 7.12
C VAL A 238 9.78 16.80 8.29
N LEU A 239 10.69 15.88 8.63
CA LEU A 239 10.49 14.95 9.77
C LEU A 239 10.18 15.70 11.07
N ARG A 240 11.00 16.70 11.44
CA ARG A 240 10.78 17.53 12.64
C ARG A 240 9.47 18.32 12.59
N ARG A 241 9.07 18.79 11.40
CA ARG A 241 7.78 19.47 11.25
C ARG A 241 6.62 18.51 11.53
N LEU A 242 6.69 17.28 11.02
CA LEU A 242 5.65 16.27 11.24
C LEU A 242 5.48 15.87 12.71
N GLU A 243 6.55 15.92 13.52
CA GLU A 243 6.50 15.62 14.96
C GLU A 243 5.65 16.61 15.77
N THR A 244 5.48 17.83 15.27
CA THR A 244 4.78 18.93 15.96
C THR A 244 3.58 19.45 15.16
N LEU A 245 3.23 18.77 14.08
CA LEU A 245 2.21 19.24 13.16
C LEU A 245 0.80 19.01 13.72
N GLU A 246 0.03 20.09 13.78
CA GLU A 246 -1.40 20.08 14.04
C GLU A 246 -2.13 20.77 12.88
N PHE A 247 -3.13 20.11 12.33
CA PHE A 247 -3.98 20.63 11.26
C PHE A 247 -4.97 21.66 11.81
N ARG A 248 -5.13 22.76 11.07
CA ARG A 248 -6.07 23.83 11.43
C ARG A 248 -7.51 23.34 11.31
N ALA A 249 -8.40 23.82 12.19
CA ALA A 249 -9.82 23.47 12.14
C ALA A 249 -10.46 23.80 10.79
N ASP A 250 -10.20 25.00 10.26
CA ASP A 250 -10.70 25.43 8.94
C ASP A 250 -10.25 24.49 7.80
N ASP A 251 -9.04 23.94 7.90
CA ASP A 251 -8.51 22.99 6.93
C ASP A 251 -9.22 21.63 7.00
N LEU A 252 -9.50 21.17 8.21
CA LEU A 252 -10.26 19.95 8.45
C LEU A 252 -11.71 20.10 7.98
N GLU A 253 -12.34 21.24 8.28
CA GLU A 253 -13.71 21.54 7.86
C GLU A 253 -13.82 21.63 6.33
N GLU A 254 -12.91 22.37 5.69
CA GLU A 254 -12.89 22.47 4.22
C GLU A 254 -12.79 21.08 3.60
N LEU A 255 -11.96 20.19 4.16
CA LEU A 255 -11.77 18.82 3.67
C LEU A 255 -12.81 17.80 4.17
N SER A 256 -13.94 18.26 4.72
CA SER A 256 -15.01 17.39 5.24
C SER A 256 -14.51 16.37 6.27
N CYS A 257 -13.52 16.78 7.05
CA CYS A 257 -12.80 15.99 8.06
C CYS A 257 -12.90 16.64 9.45
N SER A 258 -13.97 17.38 9.75
CA SER A 258 -14.12 18.11 11.03
C SER A 258 -14.00 17.22 12.28
N ASP A 259 -14.38 15.95 12.18
CA ASP A 259 -14.29 14.97 13.27
C ASP A 259 -12.91 14.29 13.37
N ALA A 260 -11.97 14.63 12.47
CA ALA A 260 -10.62 14.07 12.49
C ALA A 260 -9.76 14.74 13.57
N PRO A 261 -8.81 14.00 14.17
CA PRO A 261 -7.86 14.60 15.08
C PRO A 261 -6.96 15.61 14.34
N ALA A 262 -6.63 16.72 15.01
CA ALA A 262 -5.73 17.73 14.46
C ALA A 262 -4.30 17.18 14.27
N ALA A 263 -3.86 16.26 15.13
CA ALA A 263 -2.52 15.68 15.07
C ALA A 263 -2.53 14.24 14.53
N MET A 264 -1.45 13.86 13.85
CA MET A 264 -1.14 12.46 13.55
C MET A 264 -0.42 11.79 14.71
N THR A 265 -0.62 10.49 14.90
CA THR A 265 0.10 9.70 15.90
C THR A 265 1.23 8.91 15.23
N LEU A 266 2.49 9.14 15.62
CA LEU A 266 3.61 8.35 15.11
C LEU A 266 3.55 6.91 15.66
N ILE A 267 3.59 5.93 14.76
CA ILE A 267 3.57 4.49 15.08
C ILE A 267 4.94 3.86 14.90
N GLU A 268 5.67 4.24 13.85
CA GLU A 268 6.97 3.65 13.52
C GLU A 268 7.82 4.61 12.68
N THR A 269 9.14 4.60 12.88
CA THR A 269 10.12 5.32 12.07
C THR A 269 11.27 4.40 11.67
N LYS A 270 11.72 4.52 10.41
CA LYS A 270 12.91 3.88 9.85
C LYS A 270 13.71 4.92 9.08
N ASP A 271 14.92 5.19 9.52
CA ASP A 271 15.83 6.12 8.85
C ASP A 271 16.82 5.35 7.96
N TYR A 272 16.52 5.26 6.65
CA TYR A 272 17.44 4.67 5.69
C TYR A 272 18.52 5.66 5.20
N LEU A 273 18.38 6.97 5.48
CA LEU A 273 19.40 7.96 5.15
C LEU A 273 20.61 7.80 6.08
N ALA A 274 20.39 7.48 7.36
CA ALA A 274 21.42 7.33 8.37
C ALA A 274 22.13 5.96 8.39
N LEU A 275 21.78 5.03 7.49
CA LEU A 275 22.41 3.72 7.45
C LEU A 275 23.90 3.80 7.04
N PRO A 276 24.76 2.97 7.65
CA PRO A 276 26.15 2.81 7.18
C PRO A 276 26.23 2.33 5.73
N PRO A 277 27.29 2.68 4.97
CA PRO A 277 27.43 2.32 3.55
C PRO A 277 27.23 0.83 3.24
N GLU A 278 27.71 -0.05 4.11
CA GLU A 278 27.60 -1.50 3.99
C GLU A 278 26.17 -2.04 4.17
N GLN A 279 25.27 -1.26 4.78
CA GLN A 279 23.85 -1.58 4.95
C GLN A 279 22.95 -0.83 3.95
N LYS A 280 23.53 0.07 3.15
CA LYS A 280 22.79 0.76 2.11
C LYS A 280 22.51 -0.19 0.96
N LYS A 281 21.36 0.02 0.31
CA LYS A 281 21.02 -0.73 -0.88
C LYS A 281 22.02 -0.42 -1.99
N GLN A 282 22.41 -1.43 -2.74
CA GLN A 282 23.30 -1.28 -3.91
C GLN A 282 22.76 -0.30 -4.94
N THR A 283 21.44 -0.12 -5.00
CA THR A 283 20.78 0.85 -5.88
C THR A 283 21.05 2.30 -5.48
N GLY A 284 21.66 2.57 -4.32
CA GLY A 284 21.81 3.91 -3.77
C GLY A 284 20.50 4.49 -3.20
N TRP A 285 19.46 3.66 -3.07
CA TRP A 285 18.15 4.09 -2.61
C TRP A 285 18.17 4.42 -1.10
N GLU A 286 17.66 5.60 -0.74
CA GLU A 286 17.56 6.05 0.65
C GLU A 286 16.31 6.90 0.90
N ALA A 287 15.68 6.73 2.07
CA ALA A 287 14.51 7.53 2.48
C ALA A 287 14.27 7.47 4.00
N LEU A 288 13.54 8.44 4.53
CA LEU A 288 12.88 8.27 5.84
C LEU A 288 11.55 7.58 5.61
N LYS A 289 11.27 6.51 6.33
CA LYS A 289 9.99 5.80 6.27
C LYS A 289 9.32 5.83 7.63
N ASN A 290 8.23 6.57 7.70
CA ASN A 290 7.43 6.70 8.90
C ASN A 290 6.08 6.04 8.70
N VAL A 291 5.46 5.64 9.79
CA VAL A 291 4.09 5.17 9.80
C VAL A 291 3.32 6.00 10.81
N TYR A 292 2.23 6.60 10.36
CA TYR A 292 1.36 7.43 11.18
C TYR A 292 -0.05 6.84 11.26
N GLY A 293 -0.66 6.93 12.43
CA GLY A 293 -2.10 6.77 12.60
C GLY A 293 -2.79 8.12 12.50
N TRP A 294 -3.84 8.22 11.68
CA TRP A 294 -4.67 9.41 11.59
C TRP A 294 -6.10 9.05 11.17
N TYR A 295 -7.08 9.68 11.81
CA TYR A 295 -8.51 9.50 11.53
C TYR A 295 -8.96 8.03 11.38
N GLY A 296 -8.45 7.15 12.24
CA GLY A 296 -8.81 5.73 12.28
C GLY A 296 -8.06 4.81 11.29
N HIS A 297 -7.19 5.34 10.43
CA HIS A 297 -6.33 4.54 9.52
C HIS A 297 -4.85 4.73 9.81
N VAL A 298 -4.05 3.90 9.15
CA VAL A 298 -2.59 3.94 9.17
C VAL A 298 -2.06 4.28 7.78
N PHE A 299 -1.09 5.18 7.73
CA PHE A 299 -0.46 5.68 6.51
C PHE A 299 1.05 5.51 6.59
N GLU A 300 1.65 4.95 5.55
CA GLU A 300 3.11 5.01 5.35
C GLU A 300 3.46 6.38 4.77
N LEU A 301 4.33 7.14 5.43
CA LEU A 301 4.86 8.41 4.94
C LEU A 301 6.35 8.25 4.65
N GLN A 302 6.71 8.28 3.37
CA GLN A 302 8.08 8.22 2.89
C GLN A 302 8.58 9.63 2.53
N ILE A 303 9.66 10.08 3.16
CA ILE A 303 10.32 11.36 2.85
C ILE A 303 11.61 11.03 2.10
N GLN A 304 11.76 11.57 0.89
CA GLN A 304 12.94 11.32 0.07
C GLN A 304 13.28 12.53 -0.78
N THR A 305 14.54 12.59 -1.23
CA THR A 305 14.97 13.66 -2.13
C THR A 305 14.39 13.48 -3.53
N GLU A 306 14.27 14.56 -4.31
CA GLU A 306 13.91 14.46 -5.73
C GLU A 306 14.91 13.59 -6.50
N ALA A 307 16.21 13.68 -6.18
CA ALA A 307 17.22 12.83 -6.79
C ALA A 307 16.92 11.33 -6.57
N ASN A 308 16.53 10.94 -5.35
CA ASN A 308 16.14 9.55 -5.06
C ASN A 308 14.85 9.15 -5.78
N TYR A 309 13.89 10.07 -5.91
CA TYR A 309 12.67 9.84 -6.68
C TYR A 309 12.96 9.64 -8.17
N TYR A 310 13.83 10.45 -8.77
CA TYR A 310 14.19 10.29 -10.18
C TYR A 310 15.02 9.03 -10.41
N LEU A 311 15.84 8.61 -9.44
CA LEU A 311 16.49 7.30 -9.47
C LEU A 311 15.46 6.16 -9.45
N GLU A 312 14.45 6.21 -8.57
CA GLU A 312 13.33 5.26 -8.60
C GLU A 312 12.56 5.33 -9.93
N ALA A 313 12.32 6.52 -10.48
CA ALA A 313 11.54 6.71 -11.70
C ALA A 313 12.28 6.28 -12.98
N SER A 314 13.60 6.53 -13.05
CA SER A 314 14.46 6.02 -14.11
C SER A 314 14.55 4.50 -14.04
N ASP A 315 14.59 3.95 -12.83
CA ASP A 315 14.57 2.51 -12.58
C ASP A 315 13.19 1.87 -12.85
N LEU A 316 12.11 2.64 -12.73
CA LEU A 316 10.78 2.27 -13.23
C LEU A 316 10.73 2.29 -14.76
N SER A 317 11.65 2.97 -15.45
CA SER A 317 11.81 2.91 -16.90
C SER A 317 12.87 1.91 -17.39
N ASP A 318 13.78 1.43 -16.52
CA ASP A 318 14.79 0.41 -16.88
C ASP A 318 15.27 -0.49 -15.71
N THR A 319 15.61 -1.74 -16.03
CA THR A 319 16.20 -2.89 -15.30
C THR A 319 16.06 -3.11 -13.76
N SER A 320 16.06 -2.12 -12.85
CA SER A 320 16.23 -2.40 -11.40
C SER A 320 14.92 -2.77 -10.66
N HIS A 321 13.82 -2.05 -10.92
CA HIS A 321 12.48 -2.45 -10.47
C HIS A 321 12.05 -3.79 -11.08
N ARG A 322 12.52 -4.06 -12.32
CA ARG A 322 12.36 -5.33 -13.01
C ARG A 322 13.06 -6.46 -12.25
N THR A 323 14.28 -6.25 -11.74
CA THR A 323 14.97 -7.25 -10.90
C THR A 323 14.22 -7.49 -9.59
N PHE A 324 13.70 -6.46 -8.93
CA PHE A 324 12.94 -6.63 -7.69
C PHE A 324 11.58 -7.32 -7.91
N GLU A 325 10.83 -6.96 -8.94
CA GLU A 325 9.58 -7.64 -9.31
C GLU A 325 9.82 -9.08 -9.74
N MET A 326 10.87 -9.34 -10.54
CA MET A 326 11.26 -10.69 -10.96
C MET A 326 11.72 -11.53 -9.77
N GLN A 327 12.55 -10.99 -8.87
CA GLN A 327 12.97 -11.68 -7.66
C GLN A 327 11.79 -11.98 -6.75
N ARG A 328 10.82 -11.06 -6.62
CA ARG A 328 9.58 -11.31 -5.88
C ARG A 328 8.74 -12.40 -6.55
N SER A 329 8.60 -12.38 -7.88
CA SER A 329 7.87 -13.42 -8.62
C SER A 329 8.53 -14.79 -8.46
N ALA A 330 9.85 -14.88 -8.66
CA ALA A 330 10.61 -16.11 -8.48
C ALA A 330 10.55 -16.62 -7.03
N LEU A 331 10.64 -15.73 -6.04
CA LEU A 331 10.43 -16.09 -4.64
C LEU A 331 9.01 -16.64 -4.43
N ARG A 332 7.99 -16.07 -5.06
CA ARG A 332 6.62 -16.60 -4.97
C ARG A 332 6.46 -17.96 -5.59
N GLU A 333 7.02 -18.18 -6.77
CA GLU A 333 7.02 -19.49 -7.41
C GLU A 333 7.73 -20.53 -6.54
N ALA A 334 8.85 -20.15 -5.91
CA ALA A 334 9.56 -21.01 -4.97
C ALA A 334 8.72 -21.30 -3.71
N LEU A 335 8.03 -20.31 -3.14
CA LEU A 335 7.14 -20.50 -1.99
C LEU A 335 5.94 -21.37 -2.34
N ASP A 336 5.30 -21.14 -3.49
CA ASP A 336 4.18 -21.94 -3.99
C ASP A 336 4.55 -23.42 -4.15
N ALA A 337 5.80 -23.70 -4.55
CA ALA A 337 6.29 -25.06 -4.74
C ALA A 337 6.79 -25.74 -3.45
N ARG A 338 7.27 -24.95 -2.46
CA ARG A 338 8.02 -25.49 -1.31
C ARG A 338 7.32 -25.37 0.03
N VAL A 339 6.37 -24.45 0.17
CA VAL A 339 5.65 -24.22 1.43
C VAL A 339 4.25 -24.84 1.30
N PRO A 340 3.95 -25.90 2.07
CA PRO A 340 2.64 -26.56 2.02
C PRO A 340 1.49 -25.55 2.19
N HIS A 341 0.43 -25.68 1.40
CA HIS A 341 -0.78 -24.84 1.43
C HIS A 341 -0.58 -23.34 1.11
N TYR A 342 0.65 -22.85 0.86
CA TYR A 342 0.89 -21.42 0.61
C TYR A 342 0.13 -20.90 -0.61
N ARG A 343 0.20 -21.63 -1.73
CA ARG A 343 -0.54 -21.32 -2.96
C ARG A 343 -2.05 -21.32 -2.73
N GLU A 344 -2.56 -22.35 -2.04
CA GLU A 344 -3.98 -22.53 -1.77
C GLU A 344 -4.55 -21.35 -0.97
N PHE A 345 -3.85 -20.92 0.09
CA PHE A 345 -4.24 -19.74 0.86
C PHE A 345 -4.24 -18.45 0.05
N ARG A 346 -3.25 -18.27 -0.82
CA ARG A 346 -3.21 -17.09 -1.70
C ARG A 346 -4.41 -17.08 -2.66
N ASP A 347 -4.78 -18.23 -3.21
CA ASP A 347 -5.92 -18.37 -4.10
C ASP A 347 -7.25 -18.14 -3.36
N VAL A 348 -7.39 -18.66 -2.12
CA VAL A 348 -8.54 -18.38 -1.25
C VAL A 348 -8.66 -16.88 -0.93
N LEU A 349 -7.58 -16.21 -0.53
CA LEU A 349 -7.59 -14.76 -0.27
C LEU A 349 -7.98 -13.98 -1.53
N LYS A 350 -7.51 -14.38 -2.72
CA LYS A 350 -7.93 -13.76 -3.97
C LYS A 350 -9.44 -13.86 -4.18
N VAL A 351 -10.04 -15.01 -3.88
CA VAL A 351 -11.50 -15.22 -4.00
C VAL A 351 -12.26 -14.39 -2.97
N LEU A 352 -11.81 -14.37 -1.71
CA LEU A 352 -12.52 -13.69 -0.64
C LEU A 352 -12.60 -12.17 -0.84
N PHE A 353 -11.62 -11.58 -1.51
CA PHE A 353 -11.49 -10.13 -1.57
C PHE A 353 -11.50 -9.52 -2.98
N ARG A 354 -11.43 -10.31 -4.07
CA ARG A 354 -11.76 -9.79 -5.40
C ARG A 354 -13.26 -9.93 -5.67
N PRO A 355 -13.94 -8.87 -6.11
CA PRO A 355 -15.26 -9.03 -6.73
C PRO A 355 -15.11 -9.85 -8.01
N ASP A 356 -15.84 -10.97 -8.10
CA ASP A 356 -15.88 -11.80 -9.31
C ASP A 356 -16.32 -10.95 -10.51
N ARG A 357 -15.44 -10.86 -11.51
CA ARG A 357 -15.78 -10.27 -12.83
C ARG A 357 -15.73 -11.31 -13.95
N GLY A 358 -15.87 -12.60 -13.65
CA GLY A 358 -15.80 -13.68 -14.63
C GLY A 358 -16.44 -14.99 -14.17
N THR A 359 -16.91 -15.78 -15.14
CA THR A 359 -17.81 -16.94 -15.04
C THR A 359 -17.17 -18.26 -14.63
N SER A 360 -15.90 -18.28 -14.24
CA SER A 360 -15.23 -19.51 -13.77
C SER A 360 -15.32 -19.60 -12.26
N SER A 361 -16.03 -20.61 -11.74
CA SER A 361 -16.00 -20.96 -10.32
C SER A 361 -14.53 -21.13 -9.90
N PRO A 362 -14.04 -20.40 -8.90
CA PRO A 362 -12.65 -20.52 -8.50
C PRO A 362 -12.35 -21.95 -8.05
N ASN A 363 -11.19 -22.48 -8.42
CA ASN A 363 -10.74 -23.77 -7.95
C ASN A 363 -10.34 -23.65 -6.47
N LEU A 364 -11.29 -23.88 -5.58
CA LEU A 364 -11.08 -23.82 -4.14
C LEU A 364 -10.37 -25.10 -3.67
N PRO A 365 -9.49 -24.99 -2.67
CA PRO A 365 -8.80 -26.16 -2.13
C PRO A 365 -9.80 -27.12 -1.44
N PRO A 366 -9.48 -28.43 -1.37
CA PRO A 366 -10.41 -29.44 -0.84
C PRO A 366 -10.75 -29.26 0.64
N TRP A 367 -9.93 -28.52 1.39
CA TRP A 367 -10.19 -28.18 2.79
C TRP A 367 -11.14 -26.98 2.97
N LEU A 368 -11.60 -26.35 1.88
CA LEU A 368 -12.55 -25.22 1.94
C LEU A 368 -13.84 -25.56 1.21
N VAL A 369 -14.96 -25.48 1.94
CA VAL A 369 -16.31 -25.65 1.38
C VAL A 369 -17.07 -24.33 1.49
N VAL A 370 -17.66 -23.88 0.37
CA VAL A 370 -18.55 -22.71 0.36
C VAL A 370 -19.98 -23.18 0.24
N VAL A 371 -20.78 -22.88 1.27
CA VAL A 371 -22.22 -23.19 1.32
C VAL A 371 -23.05 -21.97 0.91
N PRO A 372 -24.29 -22.17 0.41
CA PRO A 372 -25.20 -21.07 0.06
C PRO A 372 -25.40 -20.04 1.19
#